data_AF-A0A2V9XDV9-F1
#
_entry.id   AF-A0A2V9XDV9-F1
#
_cell.length_a   1.000
_cell.length_b   1.000
_cell.length_c   1.000
_cell.angle_alpha   90.00
_cell.angle_beta   90.00
_cell.angle_gamma   90.00
#
_symmetry.space_group_name_H-M   'P 1'
#
loop_
_entity.id
_entity.type
_entity.pdbx_description
1 polymer ?
#
loop_
_entity_poly.entity_id
_entity_poly.type
_entity_poly.pdbx_seq_one_letter_code
_entity_poly.pdbx_strand_id
1 'polypeptide(L)'
;MKEENSPSAVVSEANSSEVSPSSTEEAVQRHWQGVVKRRSFLKGLGIASATLSAGALLGTEGSAQTTRSTGKLSKGDAALLRFAAAAELIEADLWQQYNELGGVQGGNPAYMAALSNLDGDMPQYISDNTDDELSHAAFLNAYLISKGEEPVHLHEFRTLPSSQATGARNKGRLTNLLKLNVDLSWYTRYRSAKNPDFKVKFKGPFIIENQSAIPLNDNDTPPNQPQPVPPATPQEARMQAIANTAGFHFAFIEQGGASLYPTLAFKATDPEVLRILVSIGGVEIDHFGLWHDKAGNAVNAPLAGVTDPETGLTFPNLNNPPTELTQTNKILPEPCEFISKSLPRCSVIRPTLTQNGGAVATIKAFTDDLLFLGQSPAFFTLVNRLAIEADSVRRGF
;
A
#
# COMPACT_ATOMS: atom_id res chain seq x y z
N MET A 1 32.86 23.05 -61.65
CA MET A 1 33.55 22.43 -62.80
C MET A 1 33.74 20.97 -62.43
N LYS A 2 32.79 20.12 -62.83
CA LYS A 2 32.83 19.27 -64.04
C LYS A 2 34.04 18.35 -64.02
N GLU A 3 33.81 17.06 -63.77
CA GLU A 3 34.18 16.01 -64.72
C GLU A 3 33.19 14.85 -64.62
N GLU A 4 32.55 14.58 -65.76
CA GLU A 4 31.78 13.37 -66.07
C GLU A 4 32.74 12.38 -66.73
N ASN A 5 32.62 11.07 -66.47
CA ASN A 5 32.25 10.10 -67.51
C ASN A 5 32.13 8.67 -66.95
N SER A 6 31.00 8.04 -67.25
CA SER A 6 30.74 6.58 -67.26
C SER A 6 31.32 5.96 -68.57
N PRO A 7 30.99 4.72 -69.06
CA PRO A 7 30.14 3.62 -68.54
C PRO A 7 30.63 2.17 -68.86
N SER A 8 29.77 1.18 -68.52
CA SER A 8 29.53 -0.11 -69.25
C SER A 8 30.58 -1.24 -69.12
N ALA A 9 30.26 -2.55 -69.05
CA ALA A 9 29.06 -3.35 -69.33
C ALA A 9 29.26 -4.78 -68.73
N VAL A 10 28.22 -5.41 -68.12
CA VAL A 10 27.42 -6.57 -68.62
C VAL A 10 28.10 -7.96 -68.42
N VAL A 11 27.73 -8.75 -67.39
CA VAL A 11 26.82 -9.96 -67.37
C VAL A 11 27.66 -11.18 -66.90
N SER A 12 27.26 -12.05 -65.95
CA SER A 12 26.08 -12.93 -65.90
C SER A 12 25.76 -13.48 -64.48
N GLU A 13 24.46 -13.51 -64.14
CA GLU A 13 23.63 -14.56 -63.51
C GLU A 13 24.25 -15.56 -62.51
N ALA A 14 23.64 -16.04 -61.42
CA ALA A 14 22.36 -15.85 -60.75
C ALA A 14 22.45 -16.64 -59.42
N ASN A 15 21.84 -16.15 -58.32
CA ASN A 15 20.93 -16.94 -57.49
C ASN A 15 20.31 -16.10 -56.37
N SER A 16 18.98 -16.01 -56.42
CA SER A 16 18.10 -15.50 -55.39
C SER A 16 18.02 -16.46 -54.20
N SER A 17 18.10 -15.94 -52.97
CA SER A 17 17.47 -16.56 -51.81
C SER A 17 16.65 -15.51 -51.05
N GLU A 18 15.35 -15.62 -51.27
CA GLU A 18 14.28 -14.93 -50.54
C GLU A 18 14.37 -15.26 -49.03
N VAL A 19 14.22 -14.23 -48.20
CA VAL A 19 14.03 -14.39 -46.76
C VAL A 19 12.53 -14.58 -46.50
N SER A 20 12.14 -15.80 -46.13
CA SER A 20 10.77 -16.16 -45.81
C SER A 20 10.25 -15.44 -44.55
N PRO A 21 9.00 -14.93 -44.53
CA PRO A 21 8.41 -14.23 -43.38
C PRO A 21 7.86 -15.18 -42.29
N SER A 22 8.00 -16.51 -42.43
CA SER A 22 7.36 -17.49 -41.55
C SER A 22 8.02 -17.69 -40.18
N SER A 23 9.27 -17.24 -39.99
CA SER A 23 10.00 -17.51 -38.75
C SER A 23 9.61 -16.60 -37.57
N THR A 24 9.04 -15.43 -37.86
CA THR A 24 8.68 -14.43 -36.85
C THR A 24 7.27 -14.65 -36.30
N GLU A 25 6.32 -15.05 -37.15
CA GLU A 25 4.95 -15.38 -36.72
C GLU A 25 4.90 -16.68 -35.90
N GLU A 26 5.68 -17.70 -36.24
CA GLU A 26 5.76 -18.93 -35.45
C GLU A 26 6.41 -18.72 -34.08
N ALA A 27 7.35 -17.77 -33.96
CA ALA A 27 7.99 -17.43 -32.69
C ALA A 27 7.01 -16.66 -31.78
N VAL A 28 6.23 -15.74 -32.36
CA VAL A 28 5.18 -15.00 -31.66
C VAL A 28 4.04 -15.92 -31.24
N GLN A 29 3.58 -16.82 -32.12
CA GLN A 29 2.53 -17.80 -31.82
C GLN A 29 2.96 -18.79 -30.73
N ARG A 30 4.22 -19.23 -30.71
CA ARG A 30 4.79 -20.07 -29.65
C ARG A 30 4.86 -19.34 -28.30
N HIS A 31 5.13 -18.04 -28.31
CA HIS A 31 5.11 -17.21 -27.10
C HIS A 31 3.68 -17.02 -26.57
N TRP A 32 2.70 -16.76 -27.46
CA TRP A 32 1.27 -16.67 -27.13
C TRP A 32 0.69 -17.98 -26.60
N GLN A 33 1.03 -19.13 -27.21
CA GLN A 33 0.62 -20.44 -26.68
C GLN A 33 1.27 -20.77 -25.34
N GLY A 34 2.47 -20.25 -25.06
CA GLY A 34 3.12 -20.35 -23.74
C GLY A 34 2.39 -19.55 -22.66
N VAL A 35 1.90 -18.35 -22.99
CA VAL A 35 1.11 -17.50 -22.07
C VAL A 35 -0.28 -18.08 -21.83
N VAL A 36 -0.93 -18.64 -22.87
CA VAL A 36 -2.24 -19.29 -22.76
C VAL A 36 -2.17 -20.61 -21.98
N LYS A 37 -1.09 -21.39 -22.11
CA LYS A 37 -0.87 -22.61 -21.30
C LYS A 37 -0.58 -22.31 -19.82
N ARG A 38 0.07 -21.18 -19.50
CA ARG A 38 0.25 -20.72 -18.10
C ARG A 38 -1.07 -20.24 -17.47
N ARG A 39 -1.98 -19.65 -18.27
CA ARG A 39 -3.35 -19.29 -17.83
C ARG A 39 -4.31 -20.48 -17.72
N SER A 40 -4.00 -21.63 -18.34
CA SER A 40 -4.76 -22.88 -18.19
C SER A 40 -4.49 -23.60 -16.87
N PHE A 41 -3.38 -23.33 -16.18
CA PHE A 41 -3.04 -23.96 -14.90
C PHE A 41 -3.84 -23.36 -13.73
N LEU A 42 -4.35 -22.14 -13.87
CA LEU A 42 -5.17 -21.45 -12.86
C LEU A 42 -6.69 -21.57 -13.06
N LYS A 43 -7.15 -22.41 -14.00
CA LYS A 43 -8.59 -22.71 -14.19
C LYS A 43 -9.09 -23.96 -13.45
N GLY A 44 -8.31 -24.47 -12.48
CA GLY A 44 -8.64 -25.68 -11.71
C GLY A 44 -9.12 -25.47 -10.27
N LEU A 45 -9.05 -24.26 -9.70
CA LEU A 45 -9.45 -24.02 -8.31
C LEU A 45 -10.78 -23.27 -8.27
N GLY A 46 -11.85 -24.05 -8.35
CA GLY A 46 -13.19 -23.59 -8.05
C GLY A 46 -13.32 -23.16 -6.58
N ILE A 47 -14.08 -22.10 -6.40
CA ILE A 47 -14.55 -21.48 -5.15
C ILE A 47 -14.80 -22.52 -4.06
N ALA A 48 -14.01 -22.45 -2.98
CA ALA A 48 -14.34 -23.05 -1.69
C ALA A 48 -14.01 -22.06 -0.58
N SER A 49 -14.99 -21.22 -0.24
CA SER A 49 -15.04 -20.54 1.04
C SER A 49 -15.06 -21.60 2.15
N ALA A 50 -13.90 -21.85 2.76
CA ALA A 50 -13.76 -22.79 3.87
C ALA A 50 -12.77 -22.23 4.90
N THR A 51 -13.26 -22.12 6.13
CA THR A 51 -12.52 -21.94 7.38
C THR A 51 -11.17 -22.67 7.37
N LEU A 52 -10.06 -21.92 7.40
CA LEU A 52 -8.73 -22.49 7.56
C LEU A 52 -8.54 -22.91 9.03
N SER A 53 -8.65 -24.21 9.29
CA SER A 53 -8.03 -24.84 10.45
C SER A 53 -6.55 -25.05 10.14
N ALA A 54 -5.68 -24.76 11.11
CA ALA A 54 -4.21 -24.68 10.98
C ALA A 54 -3.48 -26.01 10.60
N GLY A 55 -4.20 -27.04 10.14
CA GLY A 55 -3.68 -28.40 9.93
C GLY A 55 -3.28 -28.79 8.49
N ALA A 56 -3.48 -27.92 7.49
CA ALA A 56 -3.37 -28.34 6.07
C ALA A 56 -2.15 -27.81 5.29
N LEU A 57 -1.21 -27.10 5.92
CA LEU A 57 -0.03 -26.52 5.23
C LEU A 57 1.25 -27.36 5.30
N LEU A 58 1.20 -28.61 5.75
CA LEU A 58 2.36 -29.49 5.80
C LEU A 58 2.31 -30.50 4.66
N GLY A 59 2.80 -30.12 3.48
CA GLY A 59 2.81 -31.05 2.35
C GLY A 59 3.41 -30.50 1.06
N THR A 60 4.63 -29.99 1.09
CA THR A 60 5.59 -30.00 -0.03
C THR A 60 6.94 -29.45 0.46
N GLU A 61 7.74 -30.31 1.10
CA GLU A 61 9.10 -29.96 1.52
C GLU A 61 10.06 -30.02 0.31
N GLY A 62 10.36 -28.86 -0.28
CA GLY A 62 11.65 -28.64 -0.92
C GLY A 62 12.71 -28.50 0.18
N SER A 63 13.86 -29.16 -0.01
CA SER A 63 14.99 -29.14 0.92
C SER A 63 15.53 -27.72 1.12
N ALA A 64 14.92 -26.97 2.04
CA ALA A 64 15.46 -25.74 2.60
C ALA A 64 16.25 -26.14 3.86
N GLN A 65 17.47 -25.64 3.95
CA GLN A 65 18.41 -25.84 5.05
C GLN A 65 17.71 -25.67 6.42
N THR A 66 17.35 -26.79 7.04
CA THR A 66 16.76 -26.88 8.36
C THR A 66 17.86 -26.74 9.41
N THR A 67 18.47 -25.56 9.50
CA THR A 67 18.87 -25.07 10.82
C THR A 67 17.61 -24.54 11.49
N ARG A 68 16.78 -25.44 12.01
CA ARG A 68 15.76 -25.07 13.00
C ARG A 68 16.52 -24.38 14.14
N SER A 69 16.47 -23.06 14.21
CA SER A 69 16.83 -22.35 15.44
C SER A 69 15.77 -22.79 16.46
N THR A 70 16.15 -23.76 17.29
CA THR A 70 15.38 -24.27 18.43
C THR A 70 15.42 -23.30 19.61
N GLY A 71 15.94 -22.09 19.39
CA GLY A 71 16.08 -21.05 20.38
C GLY A 71 14.80 -20.25 20.54
N LYS A 72 14.41 -20.02 21.80
CA LYS A 72 13.47 -18.98 22.18
C LYS A 72 14.00 -17.62 21.72
N LEU A 73 13.13 -16.75 21.23
CA LEU A 73 13.51 -15.38 20.86
C LEU A 73 14.03 -14.61 22.08
N SER A 74 14.91 -13.64 21.84
CA SER A 74 15.17 -12.63 22.87
C SER A 74 13.88 -11.87 23.18
N LYS A 75 13.75 -11.34 24.39
CA LYS A 75 12.60 -10.49 24.74
C LYS A 75 12.45 -9.29 23.79
N GLY A 76 13.58 -8.77 23.30
CA GLY A 76 13.60 -7.66 22.35
C GLY A 76 13.08 -8.06 20.98
N ASP A 77 13.61 -9.13 20.40
CA ASP A 77 13.18 -9.63 19.09
C ASP A 77 11.70 -10.04 19.10
N ALA A 78 11.24 -10.69 20.18
CA ALA A 78 9.82 -11.00 20.37
C ALA A 78 8.96 -9.72 20.44
N ALA A 79 9.40 -8.67 21.15
CA ALA A 79 8.67 -7.41 21.22
C ALA A 79 8.54 -6.72 19.84
N LEU A 80 9.61 -6.73 19.03
CA LEU A 80 9.58 -6.18 17.67
C LEU A 80 8.53 -6.90 16.80
N LEU A 81 8.55 -8.23 16.78
CA LEU A 81 7.63 -9.04 15.98
C LEU A 81 6.19 -8.96 16.50
N ARG A 82 5.99 -8.87 17.81
CA ARG A 82 4.66 -8.65 18.38
C ARG A 82 4.09 -7.29 17.98
N PHE A 83 4.89 -6.24 17.98
CA PHE A 83 4.39 -4.95 17.51
C PHE A 83 4.09 -4.97 16.00
N ALA A 84 4.98 -5.53 15.18
CA ALA A 84 4.71 -5.73 13.76
C ALA A 84 3.39 -6.50 13.56
N ALA A 85 3.20 -7.64 14.23
CA ALA A 85 1.96 -8.41 14.16
C ALA A 85 0.72 -7.60 14.57
N ALA A 86 0.83 -6.67 15.52
CA ALA A 86 -0.26 -5.80 15.91
C ALA A 86 -0.58 -4.75 14.84
N ALA A 87 0.44 -4.15 14.23
CA ALA A 87 0.28 -3.22 13.11
C ALA A 87 -0.40 -3.94 11.92
N GLU A 88 0.10 -5.11 11.53
CA GLU A 88 -0.48 -5.91 10.45
C GLU A 88 -1.93 -6.32 10.71
N LEU A 89 -2.31 -6.63 11.95
CA LEU A 89 -3.71 -6.92 12.29
C LEU A 89 -4.63 -5.69 12.17
N ILE A 90 -4.09 -4.49 12.38
CA ILE A 90 -4.79 -3.21 12.23
C ILE A 90 -4.95 -2.89 10.74
N GLU A 91 -3.87 -3.01 9.98
CA GLU A 91 -3.85 -2.76 8.53
C GLU A 91 -4.69 -3.79 7.77
N ALA A 92 -4.63 -5.07 8.13
CA ALA A 92 -5.52 -6.08 7.57
C ALA A 92 -7.01 -5.75 7.80
N ASP A 93 -7.39 -5.16 8.94
CA ASP A 93 -8.80 -4.78 9.17
C ASP A 93 -9.24 -3.59 8.31
N LEU A 94 -8.40 -2.57 8.13
CA LEU A 94 -8.74 -1.43 7.27
C LEU A 94 -8.73 -1.83 5.79
N TRP A 95 -7.76 -2.61 5.33
CA TRP A 95 -7.69 -3.08 3.95
C TRP A 95 -8.84 -4.01 3.60
N GLN A 96 -9.26 -4.89 4.53
CA GLN A 96 -10.49 -5.67 4.35
C GLN A 96 -11.72 -4.78 4.13
N GLN A 97 -11.86 -3.65 4.82
CA GLN A 97 -12.98 -2.73 4.59
C GLN A 97 -12.94 -2.11 3.20
N TYR A 98 -11.76 -1.68 2.73
CA TYR A 98 -11.58 -1.19 1.37
C TYR A 98 -11.90 -2.27 0.34
N ASN A 99 -11.39 -3.49 0.53
CA ASN A 99 -11.57 -4.61 -0.41
C ASN A 99 -13.03 -5.08 -0.51
N GLU A 100 -13.77 -5.08 0.60
CA GLU A 100 -15.19 -5.42 0.62
C GLU A 100 -16.03 -4.50 -0.29
N LEU A 101 -15.65 -3.23 -0.42
CA LEU A 101 -16.41 -2.23 -1.17
C LEU A 101 -15.81 -1.95 -2.55
N GLY A 102 -14.49 -1.82 -2.62
CA GLY A 102 -13.74 -1.30 -3.77
C GLY A 102 -12.78 -2.28 -4.45
N GLY A 103 -12.58 -3.49 -3.90
CA GLY A 103 -11.68 -4.50 -4.48
C GLY A 103 -12.24 -5.21 -5.70
N VAL A 104 -11.51 -6.16 -6.27
CA VAL A 104 -11.92 -6.94 -7.46
C VAL A 104 -13.29 -7.60 -7.30
N GLN A 105 -13.61 -8.06 -6.09
CA GLN A 105 -14.91 -8.64 -5.71
C GLN A 105 -15.74 -7.69 -4.84
N GLY A 106 -15.45 -6.39 -4.91
CA GLY A 106 -16.12 -5.35 -4.14
C GLY A 106 -17.61 -5.29 -4.44
N GLY A 107 -18.41 -5.04 -3.41
CA GLY A 107 -19.87 -5.01 -3.53
C GLY A 107 -20.47 -3.65 -3.86
N ASN A 108 -19.66 -2.61 -4.10
CA ASN A 108 -20.14 -1.25 -4.34
C ASN A 108 -19.67 -0.71 -5.71
N PRO A 109 -20.43 -0.95 -6.80
CA PRO A 109 -20.04 -0.55 -8.16
C PRO A 109 -19.71 0.93 -8.34
N ALA A 110 -20.46 1.83 -7.69
CA ALA A 110 -20.21 3.27 -7.74
C ALA A 110 -18.88 3.63 -7.07
N TYR A 111 -18.57 3.05 -5.91
CA TYR A 111 -17.30 3.29 -5.24
C TYR A 111 -16.12 2.72 -6.03
N MET A 112 -16.27 1.50 -6.57
CA MET A 112 -15.28 0.91 -7.48
C MET A 112 -15.03 1.81 -8.69
N ALA A 113 -16.07 2.35 -9.33
CA ALA A 113 -15.91 3.26 -10.46
C ALA A 113 -15.22 4.57 -10.07
N ALA A 114 -15.55 5.15 -8.91
CA ALA A 114 -14.90 6.36 -8.41
C ALA A 114 -13.42 6.14 -8.06
N LEU A 115 -13.08 4.96 -7.53
CA LEU A 115 -11.68 4.54 -7.36
C LEU A 115 -11.02 4.37 -8.73
N SER A 116 -11.66 3.69 -9.68
CA SER A 116 -11.11 3.49 -11.03
C SER A 116 -10.88 4.79 -11.81
N ASN A 117 -11.54 5.89 -11.43
CA ASN A 117 -11.24 7.22 -11.97
C ASN A 117 -9.85 7.74 -11.52
N LEU A 118 -9.33 7.28 -10.38
CA LEU A 118 -7.95 7.53 -9.96
C LEU A 118 -6.98 6.67 -10.77
N ASP A 119 -7.25 5.37 -10.90
CA ASP A 119 -6.50 4.44 -11.75
C ASP A 119 -7.35 3.19 -12.02
N GLY A 120 -7.38 2.73 -13.28
CA GLY A 120 -8.23 1.61 -13.70
C GLY A 120 -7.96 0.31 -12.95
N ASP A 121 -6.74 0.12 -12.43
CA ASP A 121 -6.33 -1.08 -11.70
C ASP A 121 -6.58 -0.98 -10.17
N MET A 122 -7.16 0.11 -9.67
CA MET A 122 -7.47 0.30 -8.24
C MET A 122 -8.11 -0.92 -7.56
N PRO A 123 -9.13 -1.59 -8.13
CA PRO A 123 -9.71 -2.77 -7.51
C PRO A 123 -8.71 -3.91 -7.32
N GLN A 124 -7.79 -4.10 -8.28
CA GLN A 124 -6.74 -5.12 -8.21
C GLN A 124 -5.72 -4.78 -7.12
N TYR A 125 -5.22 -3.53 -7.12
CA TYR A 125 -4.26 -3.07 -6.11
C TYR A 125 -4.81 -3.19 -4.69
N ILE A 126 -6.07 -2.80 -4.46
CA ILE A 126 -6.73 -2.94 -3.15
C ILE A 126 -6.82 -4.42 -2.75
N SER A 127 -7.20 -5.30 -3.67
CA SER A 127 -7.31 -6.73 -3.38
C SER A 127 -5.97 -7.39 -3.07
N ASP A 128 -4.91 -7.05 -3.81
CA ASP A 128 -3.57 -7.61 -3.60
C ASP A 128 -2.97 -7.12 -2.28
N ASN A 129 -3.00 -5.81 -2.01
CA ASN A 129 -2.53 -5.23 -0.74
C ASN A 129 -3.29 -5.83 0.47
N THR A 130 -4.58 -6.14 0.29
CA THR A 130 -5.36 -6.83 1.33
C THR A 130 -4.91 -8.27 1.56
N ASP A 131 -4.55 -9.00 0.50
CA ASP A 131 -4.01 -10.35 0.63
C ASP A 131 -2.65 -10.32 1.33
N ASP A 132 -1.81 -9.36 0.97
CA ASP A 132 -0.50 -9.13 1.55
C ASP A 132 -0.60 -8.86 3.07
N GLU A 133 -1.44 -7.91 3.52
CA GLU A 133 -1.59 -7.64 4.96
C GLU A 133 -2.18 -8.82 5.75
N LEU A 134 -3.10 -9.57 5.14
CA LEU A 134 -3.59 -10.79 5.76
C LEU A 134 -2.48 -11.84 5.89
N SER A 135 -1.59 -11.93 4.89
CA SER A 135 -0.46 -12.84 4.90
C SER A 135 0.60 -12.42 5.94
N HIS A 136 0.91 -11.12 6.05
CA HIS A 136 1.85 -10.58 7.02
C HIS A 136 1.38 -10.88 8.45
N ALA A 137 0.13 -10.53 8.76
CA ALA A 137 -0.48 -10.77 10.07
C ALA A 137 -0.49 -12.26 10.44
N ALA A 138 -0.84 -13.13 9.49
CA ALA A 138 -0.88 -14.57 9.70
C ALA A 138 0.54 -15.15 9.92
N PHE A 139 1.51 -14.77 9.08
CA PHE A 139 2.87 -15.24 9.16
C PHE A 139 3.55 -14.83 10.48
N LEU A 140 3.46 -13.56 10.87
CA LEU A 140 4.10 -13.06 12.09
C LEU A 140 3.58 -13.78 13.34
N ASN A 141 2.26 -13.98 13.44
CA ASN A 141 1.67 -14.71 14.55
C ASN A 141 2.06 -16.20 14.55
N ALA A 142 2.06 -16.85 13.38
CA ALA A 142 2.50 -18.24 13.27
C ALA A 142 3.99 -18.40 13.64
N TYR A 143 4.83 -17.45 13.23
CA TYR A 143 6.24 -17.44 13.56
C TYR A 143 6.48 -17.24 15.07
N LEU A 144 5.79 -16.30 15.72
CA LEU A 144 5.82 -16.13 17.19
C LEU A 144 5.47 -17.44 17.90
N ILE A 145 4.37 -18.08 17.52
CA ILE A 145 3.95 -19.38 18.08
C ILE A 145 5.03 -20.45 17.88
N SER A 146 5.65 -20.49 16.69
CA SER A 146 6.71 -21.46 16.37
C SER A 146 7.95 -21.32 17.26
N LYS A 147 8.19 -20.12 17.82
CA LYS A 147 9.28 -19.82 18.76
C LYS A 147 8.86 -19.93 20.23
N GLY A 148 7.63 -20.36 20.51
CA GLY A 148 7.07 -20.46 21.86
C GLY A 148 6.76 -19.10 22.48
N GLU A 149 6.59 -18.06 21.66
CA GLU A 149 6.14 -16.74 22.09
C GLU A 149 4.63 -16.61 21.96
N GLU A 150 4.05 -15.77 22.82
CA GLU A 150 2.62 -15.48 22.77
C GLU A 150 2.29 -14.67 21.49
N PRO A 151 1.29 -15.08 20.69
CA PRO A 151 0.82 -14.30 19.55
C PRO A 151 0.11 -13.01 19.99
N VAL A 152 -0.23 -12.16 19.02
CA VAL A 152 -1.05 -10.97 19.23
C VAL A 152 -2.49 -11.25 18.79
N HIS A 153 -3.42 -10.88 19.65
CA HIS A 153 -4.85 -11.00 19.38
C HIS A 153 -5.54 -9.68 19.67
N LEU A 154 -6.26 -9.16 18.67
CA LEU A 154 -7.06 -7.92 18.78
C LEU A 154 -8.56 -8.18 18.58
N HIS A 155 -8.98 -9.44 18.53
CA HIS A 155 -10.36 -9.82 18.19
C HIS A 155 -11.40 -9.25 19.15
N GLU A 156 -11.09 -9.20 20.44
CA GLU A 156 -11.97 -8.63 21.48
C GLU A 156 -12.23 -7.12 21.28
N PHE A 157 -11.38 -6.43 20.53
CA PHE A 157 -11.51 -5.00 20.23
C PHE A 157 -12.20 -4.73 18.88
N ARG A 158 -12.73 -5.76 18.22
CA ARG A 158 -13.53 -5.60 17.00
C ARG A 158 -14.95 -5.16 17.37
N THR A 159 -15.07 -3.92 17.85
CA THR A 159 -16.32 -3.35 18.40
C THR A 159 -16.84 -2.16 17.60
N LEU A 160 -16.04 -1.60 16.70
CA LEU A 160 -16.44 -0.44 15.90
C LEU A 160 -17.48 -0.85 14.85
N PRO A 161 -18.42 0.04 14.50
CA PRO A 161 -19.42 -0.26 13.49
C PRO A 161 -18.81 -0.35 12.09
N SER A 162 -19.41 -1.18 11.23
CA SER A 162 -19.12 -1.18 9.79
C SER A 162 -19.93 -0.12 9.05
N SER A 163 -19.46 0.25 7.85
CA SER A 163 -20.28 0.93 6.84
C SER A 163 -21.63 0.22 6.64
N GLN A 164 -22.68 0.98 6.37
CA GLN A 164 -24.01 0.49 6.03
C GLN A 164 -24.27 0.52 4.51
N ALA A 165 -23.26 0.83 3.70
CA ALA A 165 -23.37 0.82 2.25
C ALA A 165 -23.41 -0.62 1.71
N THR A 166 -24.14 -0.81 0.61
CA THR A 166 -24.15 -2.08 -0.12
C THR A 166 -22.72 -2.52 -0.43
N GLY A 167 -22.42 -3.78 -0.14
CA GLY A 167 -21.10 -4.41 -0.26
C GLY A 167 -20.32 -4.54 1.05
N ALA A 168 -20.56 -3.66 2.03
CA ALA A 168 -19.90 -3.76 3.33
C ALA A 168 -20.40 -4.97 4.12
N ARG A 169 -19.51 -5.65 4.84
CA ARG A 169 -19.89 -6.73 5.76
C ARG A 169 -20.34 -6.16 7.10
N ASN A 170 -21.51 -6.58 7.59
CA ASN A 170 -21.99 -6.22 8.92
C ASN A 170 -21.29 -7.03 10.02
N LYS A 171 -20.08 -6.60 10.40
CA LYS A 171 -19.28 -7.17 11.49
C LYS A 171 -18.65 -6.07 12.33
N GLY A 172 -18.17 -6.41 13.53
CA GLY A 172 -17.36 -5.50 14.32
C GLY A 172 -15.99 -5.25 13.66
N ARG A 173 -15.54 -3.99 13.69
CA ARG A 173 -14.26 -3.52 13.13
C ARG A 173 -13.28 -3.13 14.21
N LEU A 174 -12.00 -3.23 13.89
CA LEU A 174 -10.91 -2.72 14.71
C LEU A 174 -10.61 -1.25 14.38
N THR A 175 -10.85 -0.86 13.13
CA THR A 175 -10.53 0.44 12.56
C THR A 175 -11.78 1.16 12.03
N ASN A 176 -11.75 2.48 12.02
CA ASN A 176 -12.84 3.34 11.57
C ASN A 176 -12.43 4.10 10.31
N LEU A 177 -13.04 3.77 9.16
CA LEU A 177 -12.83 4.48 7.89
C LEU A 177 -13.95 5.48 7.55
N LEU A 178 -14.91 5.66 8.46
CA LEU A 178 -16.10 6.49 8.27
C LEU A 178 -15.83 7.96 8.62
N LYS A 179 -14.73 8.24 9.32
CA LYS A 179 -14.32 9.60 9.70
C LYS A 179 -12.84 9.66 10.05
N LEU A 180 -12.05 10.29 9.18
CA LEU A 180 -10.60 10.32 9.21
C LEU A 180 -10.03 11.74 9.14
N ASN A 181 -8.81 11.89 9.64
CA ASN A 181 -7.95 13.07 9.49
C ASN A 181 -6.63 12.67 8.82
N VAL A 182 -6.60 12.67 7.49
CA VAL A 182 -5.45 12.12 6.75
C VAL A 182 -4.29 13.11 6.73
N ASP A 183 -3.18 12.77 7.40
CA ASP A 183 -1.97 13.61 7.37
C ASP A 183 -1.28 13.50 6.01
N LEU A 184 -1.29 14.60 5.25
CA LEU A 184 -0.64 14.69 3.94
C LEU A 184 0.81 15.19 3.99
N SER A 185 1.40 15.31 5.19
CA SER A 185 2.77 15.77 5.38
C SER A 185 3.81 14.90 4.65
N TRP A 186 3.50 13.62 4.44
CA TRP A 186 4.31 12.69 3.65
C TRP A 186 4.52 13.19 2.21
N TYR A 187 3.51 13.82 1.60
CA TYR A 187 3.54 14.28 0.21
C TYR A 187 4.63 15.32 0.00
N THR A 188 4.67 16.34 0.87
CA THR A 188 5.67 17.40 0.86
C THR A 188 7.02 16.89 1.35
N ARG A 189 7.03 16.02 2.37
CA ARG A 189 8.25 15.41 2.92
C ARG A 189 9.06 14.73 1.81
N TYR A 190 8.43 13.90 1.00
CA TYR A 190 9.08 13.13 -0.06
C TYR A 190 9.44 13.95 -1.31
N ARG A 191 8.89 15.15 -1.48
CA ARG A 191 9.25 16.10 -2.55
C ARG A 191 10.23 17.20 -2.11
N SER A 192 10.72 17.13 -0.87
CA SER A 192 11.63 18.13 -0.31
C SER A 192 13.00 17.54 -0.03
N ALA A 193 14.02 18.40 -0.04
CA ALA A 193 15.36 18.05 0.41
C ALA A 193 15.54 18.02 1.95
N LYS A 194 14.45 18.16 2.71
CA LYS A 194 14.46 18.17 4.18
C LYS A 194 14.05 16.80 4.73
N ASN A 195 14.40 16.53 5.98
CA ASN A 195 14.10 15.26 6.63
C ASN A 195 13.55 15.50 8.06
N PRO A 196 12.42 14.87 8.45
CA PRO A 196 11.84 15.03 9.79
C PRO A 196 12.77 14.60 10.93
N ASP A 197 13.76 13.75 10.66
CA ASP A 197 14.78 13.35 11.64
C ASP A 197 15.68 14.51 12.09
N PHE A 198 15.71 15.61 11.31
CA PHE A 198 16.36 16.88 11.68
C PHE A 198 15.37 17.90 12.28
N LYS A 199 14.29 17.41 12.92
CA LYS A 199 13.25 18.22 13.60
C LYS A 199 12.47 19.14 12.66
N VAL A 200 12.49 18.85 11.36
CA VAL A 200 11.70 19.58 10.37
C VAL A 200 10.24 19.12 10.47
N LYS A 201 9.33 20.08 10.57
CA LYS A 201 7.89 19.85 10.45
C LYS A 201 7.44 20.12 9.03
N PHE A 202 6.64 19.22 8.48
CA PHE A 202 6.04 19.35 7.15
C PHE A 202 4.58 19.71 7.28
N LYS A 203 4.07 20.43 6.29
CA LYS A 203 2.65 20.61 6.07
C LYS A 203 2.28 19.86 4.79
N GLY A 204 1.11 19.24 4.79
CA GLY A 204 0.53 18.71 3.58
C GLY A 204 0.23 19.81 2.55
N PRO A 205 0.03 19.44 1.27
CA PRO A 205 -0.35 20.37 0.22
C PRO A 205 -1.76 20.97 0.41
N PHE A 206 -2.62 20.27 1.14
CA PHE A 206 -3.94 20.71 1.60
C PHE A 206 -4.33 19.89 2.84
N ILE A 207 -5.54 20.06 3.36
CA ILE A 207 -6.01 19.45 4.61
C ILE A 207 -7.18 18.51 4.28
N ILE A 208 -7.13 17.28 4.80
CA ILE A 208 -8.23 16.32 4.78
C ILE A 208 -8.61 16.06 6.24
N GLU A 209 -9.76 16.57 6.66
CA GLU A 209 -10.25 16.44 8.03
C GLU A 209 -11.72 16.02 8.04
N ASN A 210 -12.08 15.16 9.00
CA ASN A 210 -13.42 14.65 9.21
C ASN A 210 -14.06 14.00 7.96
N GLN A 211 -13.26 13.31 7.14
CA GLN A 211 -13.72 12.70 5.89
C GLN A 211 -13.96 11.20 6.04
N SER A 212 -14.97 10.67 5.36
CA SER A 212 -15.09 9.23 5.15
C SER A 212 -14.20 8.80 3.98
N ALA A 213 -13.44 7.71 4.15
CA ALA A 213 -12.70 7.08 3.05
C ALA A 213 -13.44 5.88 2.45
N ILE A 214 -14.58 5.49 3.01
CA ILE A 214 -15.50 4.52 2.39
C ILE A 214 -16.94 5.07 2.42
N PRO A 215 -17.82 4.64 1.50
CA PRO A 215 -19.24 4.97 1.53
C PRO A 215 -19.88 4.74 2.90
N LEU A 216 -20.70 5.68 3.38
CA LEU A 216 -21.36 5.54 4.69
C LEU A 216 -22.60 4.64 4.63
N ASN A 217 -23.46 4.88 3.63
CA ASN A 217 -24.70 4.17 3.37
C ASN A 217 -25.23 4.51 1.96
N ASP A 218 -26.24 3.77 1.49
CA ASP A 218 -26.78 3.90 0.13
C ASP A 218 -27.62 5.17 -0.11
N ASN A 219 -28.08 5.84 0.95
CA ASN A 219 -28.79 7.13 0.81
C ASN A 219 -27.81 8.29 0.61
N ASP A 220 -26.65 8.25 1.26
CA ASP A 220 -25.54 9.21 1.06
C ASP A 220 -24.95 9.03 -0.35
N THR A 221 -24.61 7.79 -0.70
CA THR A 221 -24.03 7.45 -2.00
C THR A 221 -24.68 6.19 -2.59
N PRO A 222 -25.61 6.31 -3.54
CA PRO A 222 -26.26 5.16 -4.17
C PRO A 222 -25.26 4.20 -4.83
N PRO A 223 -25.32 2.88 -4.56
CA PRO A 223 -24.24 1.95 -4.91
C PRO A 223 -24.10 1.66 -6.40
N ASN A 224 -25.11 1.98 -7.21
CA ASN A 224 -25.12 1.74 -8.66
C ASN A 224 -25.13 3.04 -9.48
N GLN A 225 -24.90 4.19 -8.85
CA GLN A 225 -24.85 5.46 -9.58
C GLN A 225 -23.62 5.50 -10.50
N PRO A 226 -23.72 6.13 -11.68
CA PRO A 226 -22.55 6.35 -12.54
C PRO A 226 -21.51 7.24 -11.84
N GLN A 227 -20.25 7.17 -12.27
CA GLN A 227 -19.17 8.04 -11.79
C GLN A 227 -18.43 8.69 -12.97
N PRO A 228 -19.05 9.67 -13.65
CA PRO A 228 -18.40 10.37 -14.73
C PRO A 228 -17.23 11.23 -14.21
N VAL A 229 -16.28 11.55 -15.09
CA VAL A 229 -15.18 12.47 -14.78
C VAL A 229 -15.22 13.66 -15.74
N PRO A 230 -15.45 14.89 -15.25
CA PRO A 230 -15.74 15.24 -13.85
C PRO A 230 -17.15 14.80 -13.39
N PRO A 231 -17.39 14.66 -12.07
CA PRO A 231 -18.74 14.40 -11.55
C PRO A 231 -19.70 15.54 -11.91
N ALA A 232 -20.94 15.21 -12.27
CA ALA A 232 -21.95 16.16 -12.74
C ALA A 232 -23.00 16.51 -11.67
N THR A 233 -23.20 15.64 -10.67
CA THR A 233 -24.15 15.84 -9.58
C THR A 233 -23.48 15.89 -8.20
N PRO A 234 -24.13 16.45 -7.17
CA PRO A 234 -23.61 16.40 -5.80
C PRO A 234 -23.32 14.99 -5.30
N GLN A 235 -24.19 14.01 -5.58
CA GLN A 235 -24.00 12.62 -5.13
C GLN A 235 -22.82 11.93 -5.83
N GLU A 236 -22.58 12.24 -7.11
CA GLU A 236 -21.38 11.80 -7.83
C GLU A 236 -20.13 12.45 -7.25
N ALA A 237 -20.17 13.77 -6.97
CA ALA A 237 -19.06 14.48 -6.35
C ALA A 237 -18.76 13.96 -4.94
N ARG A 238 -19.79 13.61 -4.17
CA ARG A 238 -19.69 12.97 -2.85
C ARG A 238 -18.95 11.64 -2.93
N MET A 239 -19.36 10.74 -3.81
CA MET A 239 -18.69 9.45 -4.00
C MET A 239 -17.24 9.62 -4.47
N GLN A 240 -16.99 10.51 -5.44
CA GLN A 240 -15.63 10.78 -5.91
C GLN A 240 -14.74 11.39 -4.82
N ALA A 241 -15.28 12.27 -3.96
CA ALA A 241 -14.52 12.83 -2.83
C ALA A 241 -14.15 11.77 -1.78
N ILE A 242 -15.03 10.80 -1.53
CA ILE A 242 -14.74 9.64 -0.67
C ILE A 242 -13.61 8.80 -1.28
N ALA A 243 -13.68 8.48 -2.56
CA ALA A 243 -12.62 7.74 -3.26
C ALA A 243 -11.29 8.51 -3.29
N ASN A 244 -11.32 9.82 -3.52
CA ASN A 244 -10.13 10.66 -3.47
C ASN A 244 -9.51 10.69 -2.07
N THR A 245 -10.34 10.73 -1.02
CA THR A 245 -9.88 10.61 0.39
C THR A 245 -9.19 9.27 0.61
N ALA A 246 -9.79 8.17 0.14
CA ALA A 246 -9.20 6.84 0.21
C ALA A 246 -7.83 6.77 -0.48
N GLY A 247 -7.70 7.34 -1.69
CA GLY A 247 -6.43 7.38 -2.42
C GLY A 247 -5.29 8.05 -1.64
N PHE A 248 -5.56 9.15 -0.94
CA PHE A 248 -4.56 9.77 -0.06
C PHE A 248 -4.32 8.98 1.23
N HIS A 249 -5.36 8.35 1.77
CA HIS A 249 -5.25 7.53 2.97
C HIS A 249 -4.41 6.27 2.72
N PHE A 250 -4.52 5.62 1.56
CA PHE A 250 -3.66 4.49 1.18
C PHE A 250 -2.18 4.86 1.28
N ALA A 251 -1.78 5.97 0.67
CA ALA A 251 -0.39 6.44 0.74
C ALA A 251 0.03 6.88 2.16
N PHE A 252 -0.90 7.37 2.99
CA PHE A 252 -0.63 7.72 4.40
C PHE A 252 -0.37 6.49 5.27
N ILE A 253 -1.10 5.40 5.07
CA ILE A 253 -0.89 4.13 5.78
C ILE A 253 0.47 3.54 5.39
N GLU A 254 0.70 3.42 4.10
CA GLU A 254 1.80 2.62 3.54
C GLU A 254 3.17 3.33 3.69
N GLN A 255 3.19 4.67 3.68
CA GLN A 255 4.41 5.40 4.08
C GLN A 255 4.81 5.12 5.55
N GLY A 256 3.83 4.78 6.38
CA GLY A 256 4.00 4.44 7.78
C GLY A 256 4.71 3.10 7.90
N GLY A 257 4.19 2.06 7.24
CA GLY A 257 4.81 0.74 7.12
C GLY A 257 6.24 0.82 6.57
N ALA A 258 6.44 1.58 5.49
CA ALA A 258 7.74 1.79 4.86
C ALA A 258 8.80 2.37 5.84
N SER A 259 8.38 3.20 6.81
CA SER A 259 9.29 3.76 7.83
C SER A 259 9.41 2.85 9.07
N LEU A 260 8.33 2.18 9.45
CA LEU A 260 8.24 1.31 10.62
C LEU A 260 9.20 0.14 10.53
N TYR A 261 9.09 -0.65 9.45
CA TYR A 261 9.84 -1.90 9.35
C TYR A 261 11.36 -1.71 9.38
N PRO A 262 11.97 -0.76 8.63
CA PRO A 262 13.38 -0.44 8.78
C PRO A 262 13.75 0.00 10.20
N THR A 263 12.89 0.78 10.85
CA THR A 263 13.10 1.25 12.23
C THR A 263 13.11 0.09 13.24
N LEU A 264 12.24 -0.91 13.07
CA LEU A 264 12.26 -2.15 13.85
C LEU A 264 13.48 -3.02 13.50
N ALA A 265 13.79 -3.17 12.21
CA ALA A 265 14.91 -3.97 11.73
C ALA A 265 16.25 -3.52 12.30
N PHE A 266 16.48 -2.21 12.45
CA PHE A 266 17.69 -1.68 13.07
C PHE A 266 17.86 -2.06 14.56
N LYS A 267 16.80 -2.54 15.22
CA LYS A 267 16.80 -2.97 16.62
C LYS A 267 16.94 -4.49 16.78
N ALA A 268 16.65 -5.26 15.73
CA ALA A 268 16.70 -6.72 15.77
C ALA A 268 18.12 -7.25 16.02
N THR A 269 18.23 -8.28 16.83
CA THR A 269 19.49 -8.98 17.13
C THR A 269 19.54 -10.38 16.54
N ASP A 270 18.38 -11.04 16.40
CA ASP A 270 18.30 -12.33 15.73
C ASP A 270 18.31 -12.15 14.20
N PRO A 271 19.22 -12.81 13.45
CA PRO A 271 19.30 -12.69 12.01
C PRO A 271 18.04 -13.15 11.25
N GLU A 272 17.28 -14.11 11.80
CA GLU A 272 16.02 -14.57 11.24
C GLU A 272 14.93 -13.52 11.44
N VAL A 273 14.89 -12.87 12.62
CA VAL A 273 13.97 -11.74 12.87
C VAL A 273 14.30 -10.53 12.00
N LEU A 274 15.59 -10.21 11.85
CA LEU A 274 16.04 -9.18 10.91
C LEU A 274 15.61 -9.51 9.47
N ARG A 275 15.76 -10.76 9.05
CA ARG A 275 15.31 -11.22 7.72
C ARG A 275 13.81 -11.00 7.54
N ILE A 276 13.00 -11.38 8.53
CA ILE A 276 11.54 -11.18 8.48
C ILE A 276 11.20 -9.70 8.32
N LEU A 277 11.73 -8.84 9.19
CA LEU A 277 11.43 -7.41 9.20
C LEU A 277 11.88 -6.71 7.91
N VAL A 278 13.05 -7.05 7.37
CA VAL A 278 13.52 -6.46 6.11
C VAL A 278 12.72 -6.97 4.91
N SER A 279 12.31 -8.25 4.92
CA SER A 279 11.54 -8.82 3.81
C SER A 279 10.12 -8.26 3.74
N ILE A 280 9.40 -8.21 4.87
CA ILE A 280 8.06 -7.59 4.91
C ILE A 280 8.18 -6.09 4.63
N GLY A 281 9.13 -5.40 5.28
CA GLY A 281 9.38 -3.99 5.02
C GLY A 281 9.74 -3.66 3.56
N GLY A 282 10.25 -4.62 2.79
CA GLY A 282 10.45 -4.46 1.36
C GLY A 282 9.15 -4.36 0.57
N VAL A 283 8.12 -5.12 0.98
CA VAL A 283 6.77 -5.09 0.41
C VAL A 283 6.08 -3.77 0.77
N GLU A 284 6.15 -3.33 2.02
CA GLU A 284 5.63 -2.02 2.46
C GLU A 284 6.17 -0.83 1.66
N ILE A 285 7.45 -0.89 1.28
CA ILE A 285 8.07 0.14 0.44
C ILE A 285 7.50 0.11 -0.99
N ASP A 286 7.21 -1.07 -1.51
CA ASP A 286 6.57 -1.25 -2.82
C ASP A 286 5.12 -0.73 -2.81
N HIS A 287 4.35 -1.10 -1.78
CA HIS A 287 3.02 -0.54 -1.53
C HIS A 287 3.06 0.99 -1.48
N PHE A 288 3.95 1.57 -0.69
CA PHE A 288 4.06 3.03 -0.62
C PHE A 288 4.37 3.65 -1.99
N GLY A 289 5.27 3.06 -2.77
CA GLY A 289 5.57 3.52 -4.13
C GLY A 289 4.34 3.52 -5.04
N LEU A 290 3.55 2.45 -4.99
CA LEU A 290 2.28 2.32 -5.72
C LEU A 290 1.30 3.43 -5.32
N TRP A 291 1.00 3.58 -4.03
CA TRP A 291 -0.04 4.50 -3.57
C TRP A 291 0.38 5.96 -3.64
N HIS A 292 1.67 6.26 -3.48
CA HIS A 292 2.20 7.62 -3.68
C HIS A 292 1.91 8.09 -5.12
N ASP A 293 2.12 7.23 -6.13
CA ASP A 293 1.74 7.52 -7.52
C ASP A 293 0.24 7.80 -7.64
N LYS A 294 -0.60 6.87 -7.17
CA LYS A 294 -2.04 6.94 -7.42
C LYS A 294 -2.74 8.10 -6.70
N ALA A 295 -2.27 8.47 -5.51
CA ALA A 295 -2.79 9.63 -4.77
C ALA A 295 -2.68 10.93 -5.58
N GLY A 296 -1.69 11.05 -6.47
CA GLY A 296 -1.50 12.22 -7.32
C GLY A 296 -2.67 12.48 -8.29
N ASN A 297 -3.44 11.46 -8.65
CA ASN A 297 -4.52 11.56 -9.63
C ASN A 297 -5.75 12.30 -9.08
N ALA A 298 -5.98 12.26 -7.76
CA ALA A 298 -7.06 12.98 -7.09
C ALA A 298 -6.91 14.51 -7.16
N VAL A 299 -5.69 15.01 -7.37
CA VAL A 299 -5.31 16.43 -7.34
C VAL A 299 -4.68 16.92 -8.64
N ASN A 300 -4.96 16.18 -9.72
CA ASN A 300 -4.61 16.54 -11.09
C ASN A 300 -5.84 16.48 -11.99
N ALA A 301 -5.79 17.14 -13.15
CA ALA A 301 -6.83 16.97 -14.15
C ALA A 301 -6.92 15.48 -14.57
N PRO A 302 -8.14 14.96 -14.82
CA PRO A 302 -9.43 15.67 -14.84
C PRO A 302 -10.19 15.72 -13.49
N LEU A 303 -9.66 15.16 -12.40
CA LEU A 303 -10.33 15.11 -11.08
C LEU A 303 -10.10 16.33 -10.19
N ALA A 304 -9.06 17.11 -10.44
CA ALA A 304 -8.79 18.31 -9.68
C ALA A 304 -9.99 19.28 -9.71
N GLY A 305 -10.35 19.82 -8.55
CA GLY A 305 -11.49 20.71 -8.35
C GLY A 305 -12.72 20.01 -7.77
N VAL A 306 -12.75 18.67 -7.70
CA VAL A 306 -13.82 17.95 -6.98
C VAL A 306 -13.93 18.47 -5.56
N THR A 307 -15.15 18.81 -5.16
CA THR A 307 -15.49 19.29 -3.82
C THR A 307 -16.54 18.38 -3.22
N ASP A 308 -16.29 17.88 -2.02
CA ASP A 308 -17.26 17.14 -1.24
C ASP A 308 -18.42 18.07 -0.83
N PRO A 309 -19.66 17.82 -1.28
CA PRO A 309 -20.79 18.68 -0.92
C PRO A 309 -21.15 18.64 0.57
N GLU A 310 -20.77 17.58 1.29
CA GLU A 310 -21.14 17.42 2.71
C GLU A 310 -20.17 18.16 3.64
N THR A 311 -18.87 18.13 3.33
CA THR A 311 -17.84 18.68 4.21
C THR A 311 -17.20 19.97 3.68
N GLY A 312 -17.36 20.26 2.38
CA GLY A 312 -16.70 21.38 1.70
C GLY A 312 -15.22 21.14 1.40
N LEU A 313 -14.69 19.93 1.62
CA LEU A 313 -13.32 19.59 1.22
C LEU A 313 -13.17 19.67 -0.31
N THR A 314 -12.25 20.50 -0.79
CA THR A 314 -11.88 20.58 -2.21
C THR A 314 -10.51 19.93 -2.45
N PHE A 315 -10.42 19.08 -3.47
CA PHE A 315 -9.16 18.51 -3.97
C PHE A 315 -8.54 19.47 -5.01
N PRO A 316 -7.50 20.25 -4.67
CA PRO A 316 -6.98 21.30 -5.55
C PRO A 316 -6.22 20.72 -6.75
N ASN A 317 -6.02 21.52 -7.80
CA ASN A 317 -5.05 21.19 -8.85
C ASN A 317 -3.64 21.54 -8.38
N LEU A 318 -2.86 20.55 -7.95
CA LEU A 318 -1.49 20.76 -7.49
C LEU A 318 -0.48 20.98 -8.62
N ASN A 319 -0.86 20.68 -9.87
CA ASN A 319 -0.06 20.93 -11.06
C ASN A 319 -0.29 22.32 -11.67
N ASN A 320 -1.02 23.23 -11.00
CA ASN A 320 -1.27 24.58 -11.51
C ASN A 320 -1.12 25.69 -10.42
N PRO A 321 0.01 26.43 -10.38
CA PRO A 321 1.24 26.15 -11.12
C PRO A 321 1.96 24.93 -10.55
N PRO A 322 2.65 24.14 -11.37
CA PRO A 322 3.43 23.03 -10.88
C PRO A 322 4.70 23.55 -10.18
N THR A 323 4.99 23.01 -9.00
CA THR A 323 6.24 23.24 -8.28
C THR A 323 6.88 21.91 -7.93
N GLU A 324 8.15 21.93 -7.53
CA GLU A 324 8.84 20.75 -7.00
C GLU A 324 8.01 20.04 -5.91
N LEU A 325 7.37 20.81 -5.03
CA LEU A 325 6.61 20.30 -3.88
C LEU A 325 5.20 19.83 -4.23
N THR A 326 4.67 20.20 -5.39
CA THR A 326 3.25 19.99 -5.76
C THR A 326 3.07 19.15 -7.01
N GLN A 327 4.14 18.90 -7.77
CA GLN A 327 4.07 18.12 -9.01
C GLN A 327 3.68 16.66 -8.70
N THR A 328 2.55 16.21 -9.27
CA THR A 328 1.92 14.95 -8.89
C THR A 328 2.72 13.73 -9.33
N ASN A 329 3.34 13.76 -10.52
CA ASN A 329 4.15 12.66 -11.05
C ASN A 329 5.59 12.58 -10.48
N LYS A 330 5.93 13.37 -9.45
CA LYS A 330 7.16 13.19 -8.66
C LYS A 330 6.95 12.15 -7.56
N ILE A 331 7.05 10.90 -7.95
CA ILE A 331 6.71 9.75 -7.10
C ILE A 331 7.92 9.14 -6.38
N LEU A 332 9.14 9.34 -6.90
CA LEU A 332 10.34 8.85 -6.24
C LEU A 332 10.81 9.84 -5.16
N PRO A 333 11.32 9.36 -4.00
CA PRO A 333 11.81 10.23 -2.94
C PRO A 333 12.91 11.19 -3.40
N GLU A 334 12.67 12.49 -3.28
CA GLU A 334 13.68 13.53 -3.53
C GLU A 334 14.86 13.36 -2.55
N PRO A 335 16.12 13.47 -3.02
CA PRO A 335 17.30 13.42 -2.15
C PRO A 335 17.25 14.46 -1.02
N CYS A 336 17.45 14.02 0.22
CA CYS A 336 17.32 14.87 1.40
C CYS A 336 18.56 14.84 2.31
N GLU A 337 18.57 15.72 3.32
CA GLU A 337 19.48 15.61 4.47
C GLU A 337 19.32 14.22 5.11
N PHE A 338 20.43 13.49 5.31
CA PHE A 338 20.40 12.15 5.89
C PHE A 338 21.68 11.87 6.69
N ILE A 339 21.55 11.32 7.90
CA ILE A 339 22.61 11.06 8.89
C ILE A 339 23.36 12.31 9.36
N SER A 340 23.98 13.08 8.46
CA SER A 340 24.66 14.34 8.74
C SER A 340 24.45 15.33 7.60
N LYS A 341 24.25 16.62 7.95
CA LYS A 341 24.17 17.72 6.97
C LYS A 341 25.49 17.99 6.24
N SER A 342 26.59 17.42 6.71
CA SER A 342 27.90 17.52 6.06
C SER A 342 28.09 16.52 4.91
N LEU A 343 27.20 15.53 4.78
CA LEU A 343 27.21 14.55 3.69
C LEU A 343 26.35 15.04 2.51
N PRO A 344 26.60 14.56 1.28
CA PRO A 344 25.69 14.78 0.16
C PRO A 344 24.28 14.29 0.48
N ARG A 345 23.28 14.93 -0.13
CA ARG A 345 21.88 14.49 -0.03
C ARG A 345 21.72 13.09 -0.62
N CYS A 346 20.85 12.30 0.00
CA CYS A 346 20.58 10.92 -0.40
C CYS A 346 19.08 10.68 -0.53
N SER A 347 18.66 9.91 -1.54
CA SER A 347 17.28 9.46 -1.67
C SER A 347 17.06 8.29 -0.72
N VAL A 348 16.14 8.45 0.23
CA VAL A 348 15.85 7.47 1.30
C VAL A 348 14.36 7.51 1.67
N ILE A 349 13.87 6.37 2.16
CA ILE A 349 12.66 6.33 2.98
C ILE A 349 12.89 7.11 4.27
N ARG A 350 11.90 7.91 4.68
CA ARG A 350 12.00 8.80 5.83
C ARG A 350 10.64 9.01 6.49
N PRO A 351 10.57 9.08 7.83
CA PRO A 351 11.68 9.10 8.80
C PRO A 351 12.39 7.75 9.01
N THR A 352 13.55 7.80 9.66
CA THR A 352 14.36 6.62 10.03
C THR A 352 14.65 6.54 11.53
N LEU A 353 14.42 7.61 12.29
CA LEU A 353 14.57 7.60 13.75
C LEU A 353 13.33 7.03 14.44
N THR A 354 13.53 6.22 15.48
CA THR A 354 12.47 5.64 16.32
C THR A 354 11.42 6.65 16.78
N GLN A 355 11.83 7.85 17.18
CA GLN A 355 10.89 8.87 17.66
C GLN A 355 9.90 9.39 16.59
N ASN A 356 10.22 9.18 15.30
CA ASN A 356 9.44 9.70 14.17
C ASN A 356 8.81 8.58 13.32
N GLY A 357 9.45 7.41 13.23
CA GLY A 357 8.99 6.26 12.42
C GLY A 357 8.96 4.95 13.19
N GLY A 358 9.10 4.97 14.51
CA GLY A 358 8.99 3.78 15.36
C GLY A 358 7.56 3.48 15.77
N ALA A 359 7.42 2.45 16.58
CA ALA A 359 6.14 1.86 16.96
C ALA A 359 5.21 2.85 17.68
N VAL A 360 5.76 3.69 18.57
CA VAL A 360 4.97 4.72 19.27
C VAL A 360 4.49 5.80 18.31
N ALA A 361 5.33 6.17 17.33
CA ALA A 361 4.95 7.13 16.30
C ALA A 361 3.83 6.57 15.40
N THR A 362 3.87 5.29 15.05
CA THR A 362 2.82 4.60 14.29
C THR A 362 1.47 4.63 15.02
N ILE A 363 1.41 4.22 16.29
CA ILE A 363 0.14 4.25 17.06
C ILE A 363 -0.38 5.68 17.22
N LYS A 364 0.52 6.65 17.41
CA LYS A 364 0.14 8.06 17.45
C LYS A 364 -0.46 8.50 16.12
N ALA A 365 0.15 8.16 14.98
CA ALA A 365 -0.34 8.52 13.66
C ALA A 365 -1.74 7.96 13.39
N PHE A 366 -1.99 6.67 13.68
CA PHE A 366 -3.32 6.07 13.58
C PHE A 366 -4.35 6.72 14.51
N THR A 367 -3.92 7.16 15.70
CA THR A 367 -4.81 7.86 16.64
C THR A 367 -5.17 9.26 16.14
N ASP A 368 -4.19 10.01 15.65
CA ASP A 368 -4.38 11.36 15.10
C ASP A 368 -5.24 11.32 13.83
N ASP A 369 -5.11 10.26 13.03
CA ASP A 369 -5.92 9.96 11.84
C ASP A 369 -7.37 9.61 12.16
N LEU A 370 -7.72 9.44 13.44
CA LEU A 370 -9.04 8.99 13.91
C LEU A 370 -9.38 7.53 13.53
N LEU A 371 -8.40 6.74 13.08
CA LEU A 371 -8.57 5.33 12.75
C LEU A 371 -9.11 4.51 13.94
N PHE A 372 -8.81 4.94 15.17
CA PHE A 372 -9.31 4.32 16.41
C PHE A 372 -10.46 5.07 17.08
N LEU A 373 -11.13 5.99 16.36
CA LEU A 373 -12.24 6.74 16.91
C LEU A 373 -13.39 5.80 17.33
N GLY A 374 -13.68 5.78 18.63
CA GLY A 374 -14.67 4.89 19.25
C GLY A 374 -14.08 3.67 19.95
N GLN A 375 -12.77 3.45 19.89
CA GLN A 375 -12.12 2.33 20.55
C GLN A 375 -12.10 2.46 22.08
N SER A 376 -12.00 1.31 22.75
CA SER A 376 -11.98 1.24 24.21
C SER A 376 -10.63 1.69 24.81
N PRO A 377 -10.60 2.19 26.06
CA PRO A 377 -9.35 2.46 26.76
C PRO A 377 -8.43 1.23 26.90
N ALA A 378 -9.01 0.03 26.98
CA ALA A 378 -8.27 -1.23 27.04
C ALA A 378 -7.51 -1.51 25.73
N PHE A 379 -8.13 -1.22 24.58
CA PHE A 379 -7.46 -1.29 23.27
C PHE A 379 -6.22 -0.39 23.26
N PHE A 380 -6.38 0.89 23.62
CA PHE A 380 -5.26 1.84 23.67
C PHE A 380 -4.18 1.40 24.65
N THR A 381 -4.54 0.83 25.80
CA THR A 381 -3.58 0.29 26.76
C THR A 381 -2.73 -0.82 26.14
N LEU A 382 -3.36 -1.74 25.41
CA LEU A 382 -2.66 -2.85 24.75
C LEU A 382 -1.71 -2.35 23.66
N VAL A 383 -2.21 -1.58 22.69
CA VAL A 383 -1.38 -1.18 21.53
C VAL A 383 -0.25 -0.24 21.93
N ASN A 384 -0.46 0.67 22.89
CA ASN A 384 0.61 1.51 23.40
C ASN A 384 1.66 0.72 24.18
N ARG A 385 1.26 -0.30 24.95
CA ARG A 385 2.23 -1.17 25.62
C ARG A 385 3.12 -1.89 24.61
N LEU A 386 2.53 -2.52 23.57
CA LEU A 386 3.29 -3.20 22.53
C LEU A 386 4.25 -2.23 21.82
N ALA A 387 3.78 -1.02 21.53
CA ALA A 387 4.60 0.02 20.90
C ALA A 387 5.80 0.44 21.76
N ILE A 388 5.56 0.72 23.04
CA ILE A 388 6.61 1.11 23.99
C ILE A 388 7.63 -0.01 24.16
N GLU A 389 7.18 -1.27 24.25
CA GLU A 389 8.06 -2.43 24.35
C GLU A 389 8.98 -2.55 23.12
N ALA A 390 8.43 -2.44 21.90
CA ALA A 390 9.21 -2.48 20.66
C ALA A 390 10.20 -1.31 20.53
N ASP A 391 9.78 -0.08 20.83
CA ASP A 391 10.66 1.09 20.72
C ASP A 391 11.76 1.09 21.79
N SER A 392 11.51 0.46 22.95
CA SER A 392 12.49 0.30 24.03
C SER A 392 13.61 -0.70 23.70
N VAL A 393 13.45 -1.51 22.65
CA VAL A 393 14.49 -2.44 22.21
C VAL A 393 15.71 -1.67 21.75
N ARG A 394 16.85 -2.01 22.34
CA ARG A 394 18.18 -1.52 21.95
C ARG A 394 18.94 -2.69 21.36
N ARG A 395 19.57 -2.46 20.21
CA ARG A 395 20.46 -3.44 19.61
C ARG A 395 21.62 -3.70 20.58
N GLY A 396 21.71 -4.91 21.09
CA GLY A 396 22.90 -5.38 21.80
C GLY A 396 24.02 -5.58 20.80
N PHE A 397 25.20 -5.04 21.07
CA PHE A 397 26.42 -5.33 20.32
C PHE A 397 27.19 -6.46 20.98
#